data_AF-A0A923NDQ1-F1
#
_entry.id   AF-A0A923NDQ1-F1
#
_cell.length_a   1.000
_cell.length_b   1.000
_cell.length_c   1.000
_cell.angle_alpha   90.00
_cell.angle_beta   90.00
_cell.angle_gamma   90.00
#
_symmetry.space_group_name_H-M   'P 1'
#
loop_
_entity.id
_entity.type
_entity.pdbx_description
1 polymer ?
#
loop_
_entity_poly.entity_id
_entity_poly.type
_entity_poly.pdbx_seq_one_letter_code
_entity_poly.pdbx_strand_id
1 'polypeptide(L)'
;MEKIDIKEIWKSSREQEQQTKKYSMEAIHHYVSQRSRRTSSSVRWSIFLDIALKGFVLIGLVYLAQIQVLQYPFQVVVWSLFAATLLLIVVEFMFIKKLSSIRDTDAVLQNLSSKLNYLQTTQKRFILFSALSSPLLVLCGFLLYYYLKYNSILLESPVKDPVPYIILAIAFAISYVAQSIQNNQQITDLKEMLEDVHDETKASGKISAMKASQKKRIIVFTILALLGLLVLLFFLSNWFIA
;
A
#
# COMPACT_ATOMS: atom_id res chain seq x y z
N MET A 1 -54.38 -15.81 -6.83
CA MET A 1 -52.97 -16.23 -6.94
C MET A 1 -52.13 -15.20 -6.20
N GLU A 2 -51.70 -15.55 -5.00
CA GLU A 2 -50.86 -14.72 -4.14
C GLU A 2 -49.48 -14.59 -4.79
N LYS A 3 -49.05 -13.36 -5.09
CA LYS A 3 -47.73 -13.10 -5.68
C LYS A 3 -46.69 -13.36 -4.61
N ILE A 4 -46.10 -14.55 -4.65
CA ILE A 4 -44.95 -14.89 -3.84
C ILE A 4 -43.82 -13.92 -4.24
N ASP A 5 -43.49 -12.98 -3.35
CA ASP A 5 -42.38 -12.06 -3.55
C ASP A 5 -41.07 -12.82 -3.32
N ILE A 6 -40.50 -13.32 -4.42
CA ILE A 6 -39.25 -14.06 -4.46
C ILE A 6 -38.12 -13.28 -3.76
N LYS A 7 -38.21 -11.94 -3.73
CA LYS A 7 -37.24 -11.07 -3.07
C LYS A 7 -37.30 -11.18 -1.54
N GLU A 8 -38.50 -11.35 -0.96
CA GLU A 8 -38.66 -11.58 0.47
C GLU A 8 -38.19 -12.98 0.87
N ILE A 9 -38.49 -14.00 0.08
CA ILE A 9 -37.99 -15.37 0.32
C ILE A 9 -36.46 -15.43 0.25
N TRP A 10 -35.86 -14.73 -0.72
CA TRP A 10 -34.41 -14.63 -0.82
C TRP A 10 -33.79 -13.86 0.35
N LYS A 11 -34.46 -12.81 0.83
CA LYS A 11 -33.98 -12.01 1.95
C LYS A 11 -34.08 -12.79 3.27
N SER A 12 -35.19 -13.47 3.51
CA SER A 12 -35.41 -14.30 4.70
C SER A 12 -34.50 -15.53 4.74
N SER A 13 -34.28 -16.20 3.59
CA SER A 13 -33.35 -17.34 3.50
C SER A 13 -31.90 -16.92 3.77
N ARG A 14 -31.49 -15.73 3.31
CA ARG A 14 -30.14 -15.18 3.51
C ARG A 14 -29.93 -14.70 4.94
N GLU A 15 -30.95 -14.10 5.55
CA GLU A 15 -30.95 -13.70 6.96
C GLU A 15 -30.92 -14.92 7.89
N GLN A 16 -31.64 -16.01 7.56
CA GLN A 16 -31.57 -17.29 8.27
C GLN A 16 -30.20 -17.98 8.13
N GLU A 17 -29.59 -17.99 6.95
CA GLU A 17 -28.22 -18.51 6.74
C GLU A 17 -27.15 -17.70 7.50
N GLN A 18 -27.35 -16.39 7.66
CA GLN A 18 -26.46 -15.52 8.43
C GLN A 18 -26.65 -15.68 9.94
N GLN A 19 -27.86 -15.97 10.42
CA GLN A 19 -28.13 -16.22 11.84
C GLN A 19 -27.70 -17.63 12.31
N THR A 20 -27.57 -18.62 11.41
CA THR A 20 -27.28 -20.01 11.79
C THR A 20 -25.79 -20.39 11.86
N LYS A 21 -24.87 -19.59 11.34
CA LYS A 21 -23.42 -19.87 11.51
C LYS A 21 -22.91 -19.37 12.86
N LYS A 22 -23.35 -19.95 13.98
CA LYS A 22 -22.64 -19.78 15.26
C LYS A 22 -21.25 -20.43 15.12
N TYR A 23 -20.20 -19.62 15.00
CA TYR A 23 -18.83 -20.11 15.04
C TYR A 23 -18.50 -20.54 16.47
N SER A 24 -17.82 -21.69 16.65
CA SER A 24 -17.31 -22.09 17.96
C SER A 24 -16.24 -21.11 18.44
N MET A 25 -16.02 -21.03 19.76
CA MET A 25 -15.00 -20.16 20.33
C MET A 25 -13.60 -20.47 19.79
N GLU A 26 -13.30 -21.74 19.53
CA GLU A 26 -12.08 -22.18 18.85
C GLU A 26 -12.01 -21.66 17.41
N ALA A 27 -13.12 -21.65 16.68
CA ALA A 27 -13.16 -21.09 15.33
C ALA A 27 -12.97 -19.57 15.31
N ILE A 28 -13.47 -18.85 16.33
CA ILE A 28 -13.27 -17.41 16.51
C ILE A 28 -11.79 -17.13 16.85
N HIS A 29 -11.21 -17.83 17.82
CA HIS A 29 -9.79 -17.71 18.17
C HIS A 29 -8.86 -18.06 17.00
N HIS A 30 -9.18 -19.12 16.26
CA HIS A 30 -8.44 -19.51 15.07
C HIS A 30 -8.56 -18.44 13.96
N TYR A 31 -9.75 -17.88 13.74
CA TYR A 31 -9.94 -16.80 12.78
C TYR A 31 -9.18 -15.52 13.16
N VAL A 32 -9.24 -15.09 14.42
CA VAL A 32 -8.55 -13.91 14.93
C VAL A 32 -7.02 -14.09 14.84
N SER A 33 -6.50 -15.25 15.24
CA SER A 33 -5.06 -15.53 15.16
C SER A 33 -4.56 -15.58 13.71
N GLN A 34 -5.30 -16.23 12.79
CA GLN A 34 -4.97 -16.21 11.37
C GLN A 34 -4.97 -14.80 10.80
N ARG A 35 -5.96 -13.98 11.16
CA ARG A 35 -6.06 -12.63 10.63
C ARG A 35 -5.00 -11.68 11.19
N SER A 36 -4.67 -11.81 12.47
CA SER A 36 -3.54 -11.12 13.10
C SER A 36 -2.21 -11.43 12.39
N ARG A 37 -1.95 -12.71 12.08
CA ARG A 37 -0.78 -13.12 11.29
C ARG A 37 -0.80 -12.52 9.88
N ARG A 38 -1.97 -12.52 9.23
CA ARG A 38 -2.15 -11.93 7.90
C ARG A 38 -1.88 -10.42 7.89
N THR A 39 -2.28 -9.68 8.93
CA THR A 39 -1.95 -8.25 9.06
C THR A 39 -0.45 -8.04 9.15
N SER A 40 0.27 -8.80 9.99
CA SER A 40 1.73 -8.74 10.07
C SER A 40 2.40 -9.05 8.73
N SER A 41 1.94 -10.11 8.05
CA SER A 41 2.44 -10.47 6.72
C SER A 41 2.15 -9.37 5.70
N SER A 42 0.97 -8.75 5.75
CA SER A 42 0.60 -7.65 4.84
C SER A 42 1.47 -6.42 5.04
N VAL A 43 1.79 -6.07 6.30
CA VAL A 43 2.70 -4.95 6.60
C VAL A 43 4.11 -5.27 6.09
N ARG A 44 4.63 -6.48 6.37
CA ARG A 44 5.94 -6.92 5.84
C ARG A 44 5.98 -6.86 4.32
N TRP A 45 4.94 -7.36 3.66
CA TRP A 45 4.85 -7.34 2.21
C TRP A 45 4.78 -5.91 1.65
N SER A 46 4.05 -5.01 2.32
CA SER A 46 4.01 -3.60 1.96
C SER A 46 5.40 -2.96 2.02
N ILE A 47 6.18 -3.24 3.06
CA ILE A 47 7.55 -2.72 3.18
C ILE A 47 8.46 -3.35 2.11
N PHE A 48 8.34 -4.65 1.86
CA PHE A 48 9.14 -5.34 0.85
C PHE A 48 8.87 -4.82 -0.57
N LEU A 49 7.61 -4.61 -0.94
CA LEU A 49 7.24 -4.02 -2.22
C LEU A 49 7.80 -2.61 -2.38
N ASP A 50 7.80 -1.82 -1.29
CA ASP A 50 8.30 -0.46 -1.31
C ASP A 50 9.84 -0.41 -1.47
N ILE A 51 10.57 -1.33 -0.82
CA ILE A 51 12.00 -1.54 -1.05
C ILE A 51 12.26 -1.96 -2.50
N ALA A 52 11.46 -2.89 -3.04
CA ALA A 52 11.60 -3.34 -4.43
C ALA A 52 11.38 -2.20 -5.43
N LEU A 53 10.39 -1.33 -5.18
CA LEU A 53 10.13 -0.13 -5.99
C LEU A 53 11.32 0.82 -5.99
N LYS A 54 11.91 1.10 -4.82
CA LYS A 54 13.13 1.91 -4.71
C LYS A 54 14.33 1.25 -5.37
N GLY A 55 14.42 -0.09 -5.31
CA GLY A 55 15.40 -0.86 -6.07
C GLY A 55 15.31 -0.61 -7.58
N PHE A 56 14.08 -0.60 -8.13
CA PHE A 56 13.85 -0.24 -9.53
C PHE A 56 14.28 1.21 -9.83
N VAL A 57 13.97 2.16 -8.94
CA VAL A 57 14.43 3.55 -9.06
C VAL A 57 15.96 3.64 -9.06
N LEU A 58 16.65 2.91 -8.17
CA LEU A 58 18.11 2.87 -8.14
C LEU A 58 18.71 2.36 -9.44
N ILE A 59 18.14 1.32 -10.05
CA ILE A 59 18.58 0.81 -11.36
C ILE A 59 18.46 1.92 -12.42
N GLY A 60 17.33 2.64 -12.45
CA GLY A 60 17.13 3.77 -13.35
C GLY A 60 18.14 4.91 -13.12
N LEU A 61 18.43 5.24 -11.85
CA LEU A 61 19.43 6.26 -11.51
C LEU A 61 20.86 5.83 -11.89
N VAL A 62 21.21 4.55 -11.71
CA VAL A 62 22.51 4.02 -12.16
C VAL A 62 22.63 4.12 -13.68
N TYR A 63 21.59 3.76 -14.42
CA TYR A 63 21.55 3.91 -15.87
C TYR A 63 21.77 5.39 -16.29
N LEU A 64 21.06 6.32 -15.67
CA LEU A 64 21.24 7.76 -15.89
C LEU A 64 22.66 8.25 -15.56
N ALA A 65 23.25 7.75 -14.47
CA ALA A 65 24.61 8.11 -14.05
C ALA A 65 25.67 7.64 -15.06
N GLN A 66 25.49 6.47 -15.69
CA GLN A 66 26.44 5.91 -16.67
C GLN A 66 26.44 6.68 -17.99
N ILE A 67 25.27 7.18 -18.42
CA ILE A 67 25.12 7.73 -19.77
C ILE A 67 25.55 9.21 -19.86
N GLN A 68 25.49 9.95 -18.76
CA GLN A 68 25.76 11.40 -18.75
C GLN A 68 27.05 11.74 -17.98
N VAL A 69 28.18 11.13 -18.38
CA VAL A 69 29.49 11.36 -17.75
C VAL A 69 29.97 12.82 -17.85
N LEU A 70 29.39 13.66 -18.72
CA LEU A 70 29.96 14.98 -19.06
C LEU A 70 29.27 16.21 -18.45
N GLN A 71 28.09 16.13 -17.82
CA GLN A 71 27.44 17.31 -17.21
C GLN A 71 27.55 17.25 -15.67
N TYR A 72 28.52 17.97 -15.11
CA TYR A 72 28.78 18.04 -13.66
C TYR A 72 27.53 18.33 -12.81
N PRO A 73 26.68 19.35 -13.11
CA PRO A 73 25.49 19.61 -12.28
C PRO A 73 24.49 18.45 -12.31
N PHE A 74 24.41 17.72 -13.43
CA PHE A 74 23.52 16.58 -13.55
C PHE A 74 23.96 15.40 -12.68
N GLN A 75 25.27 15.10 -12.68
CA GLN A 75 25.83 14.03 -11.85
C GLN A 75 25.54 14.27 -10.36
N VAL A 76 25.66 15.52 -9.89
CA VAL A 76 25.36 15.87 -8.50
C VAL A 76 23.89 15.57 -8.17
N VAL A 77 22.96 15.90 -9.08
CA VAL A 77 21.53 15.60 -8.88
C VAL A 77 21.27 14.09 -8.86
N VAL A 78 21.81 13.32 -9.81
CA VAL A 78 21.60 11.87 -9.84
C VAL A 78 22.21 11.18 -8.61
N TRP A 79 23.44 11.54 -8.23
CA TRP A 79 24.10 10.95 -7.07
C TRP A 79 23.44 11.35 -5.75
N SER A 80 22.92 12.57 -5.63
CA SER A 80 22.15 12.99 -4.45
C SER A 80 20.82 12.23 -4.34
N LEU A 81 20.10 12.03 -5.46
CA LEU A 81 18.90 11.19 -5.51
C LEU A 81 19.21 9.72 -5.21
N PHE A 82 20.34 9.21 -5.71
CA PHE A 82 20.80 7.86 -5.43
C PHE A 82 21.07 7.68 -3.92
N ALA A 83 21.83 8.59 -3.32
CA ALA A 83 22.14 8.57 -1.89
C ALA A 83 20.86 8.70 -1.03
N ALA A 84 19.94 9.60 -1.40
CA ALA A 84 18.66 9.77 -0.70
C ALA A 84 17.79 8.50 -0.79
N THR A 85 17.71 7.87 -1.96
CA THR A 85 16.96 6.63 -2.17
C THR A 85 17.55 5.48 -1.34
N LEU A 86 18.89 5.38 -1.30
CA LEU A 86 19.59 4.37 -0.51
C LEU A 86 19.36 4.56 0.99
N LEU A 87 19.37 5.81 1.47
CA LEU A 87 19.04 6.14 2.86
C LEU A 87 17.61 5.72 3.22
N LEU A 88 16.63 5.96 2.34
CA LEU A 88 15.25 5.52 2.56
C LEU A 88 15.13 4.00 2.68
N ILE A 89 15.83 3.25 1.84
CA ILE A 89 15.88 1.78 1.93
C ILE A 89 16.43 1.34 3.28
N VAL A 90 17.52 1.96 3.76
CA VAL A 90 18.11 1.66 5.08
C VAL A 90 17.11 1.91 6.21
N VAL A 91 16.38 3.03 6.15
CA VAL A 91 15.33 3.36 7.12
C VAL A 91 14.21 2.29 7.10
N GLU A 92 13.84 1.77 5.93
CA GLU A 92 12.84 0.71 5.80
C GLU A 92 13.28 -0.63 6.38
N PHE A 93 14.56 -0.98 6.21
CA PHE A 93 15.12 -2.14 6.89
C PHE A 93 15.03 -2.03 8.43
N MET A 94 15.21 -0.81 8.98
CA MET A 94 15.02 -0.59 10.42
C MET A 94 13.56 -0.86 10.85
N PHE A 95 12.58 -0.48 10.03
CA PHE A 95 11.16 -0.76 10.29
C PHE A 95 10.86 -2.26 10.22
N ILE A 96 11.40 -3.01 9.25
CA ILE A 96 11.28 -4.48 9.20
C ILE A 96 11.85 -5.10 10.46
N LYS A 97 13.06 -4.68 10.88
CA LYS A 97 13.71 -5.20 12.08
C LYS A 97 12.84 -4.95 13.32
N LYS A 98 12.28 -3.74 13.46
CA LYS A 98 11.38 -3.40 14.57
C LYS A 98 10.09 -4.23 14.55
N LEU A 99 9.54 -4.50 13.37
CA LEU A 99 8.37 -5.37 13.22
C LEU A 99 8.68 -6.84 13.54
N SER A 100 9.88 -7.34 13.19
CA SER A 100 10.33 -8.69 13.54
C SER A 100 10.59 -8.88 15.04
N SER A 101 10.81 -7.78 15.77
CA SER A 101 10.98 -7.81 17.23
C SER A 101 9.67 -8.08 17.98
N ILE A 102 8.51 -7.95 17.34
CA ILE A 102 7.23 -8.32 17.93
C ILE A 102 7.12 -9.84 17.81
N ARG A 103 7.48 -10.55 18.89
CA ARG A 103 7.31 -12.02 18.99
C ARG A 103 5.83 -12.36 18.92
N ASP A 104 5.45 -13.21 17.97
CA ASP A 104 4.15 -13.90 18.02
C ASP A 104 4.25 -14.96 19.14
N THR A 105 3.75 -14.66 20.34
CA THR A 105 3.58 -15.65 21.42
C THR A 105 2.23 -16.38 21.28
N ASP A 106 1.96 -17.42 22.08
CA ASP A 106 0.64 -18.06 22.09
C ASP A 106 -0.46 -17.14 22.67
N ALA A 107 -0.08 -16.04 23.33
CA ALA A 107 -0.98 -15.04 23.87
C ALA A 107 -1.52 -14.10 22.76
N VAL A 108 -2.62 -14.51 22.12
CA VAL A 108 -3.31 -13.77 21.04
C VAL A 108 -3.58 -12.29 21.41
N LEU A 109 -4.04 -12.02 22.62
CA LEU A 109 -4.34 -10.67 23.12
C LEU A 109 -3.09 -9.76 23.20
N GLN A 110 -1.97 -10.30 23.70
CA GLN A 110 -0.71 -9.58 23.80
C GLN A 110 -0.14 -9.25 22.42
N ASN A 111 -0.29 -10.20 21.47
CA ASN A 111 0.11 -9.99 20.07
C ASN A 111 -0.73 -8.91 19.39
N LEU A 112 -2.07 -8.92 19.55
CA LEU A 112 -2.93 -7.89 18.96
C LEU A 112 -2.59 -6.50 19.52
N SER A 113 -2.43 -6.38 20.85
CA SER A 113 -2.10 -5.10 21.50
C SER A 113 -0.73 -4.56 21.05
N SER A 114 0.29 -5.42 20.99
CA SER A 114 1.63 -5.04 20.52
C SER A 114 1.63 -4.59 19.05
N LYS A 115 0.86 -5.26 18.19
CA LYS A 115 0.70 -4.89 16.78
C LYS A 115 -0.06 -3.59 16.61
N LEU A 116 -1.12 -3.38 17.39
CA LEU A 116 -1.89 -2.13 17.40
C LEU A 116 -1.00 -0.94 17.80
N ASN A 117 -0.19 -1.10 18.84
CA ASN A 117 0.76 -0.07 19.26
C ASN A 117 1.79 0.23 18.16
N TYR A 118 2.31 -0.79 17.48
CA TYR A 118 3.21 -0.60 16.34
C TYR A 118 2.56 0.21 15.20
N LEU A 119 1.32 -0.12 14.82
CA LEU A 119 0.59 0.60 13.76
C LEU A 119 0.27 2.06 14.14
N GLN A 120 -0.04 2.32 15.41
CA GLN A 120 -0.37 3.65 15.88
C GLN A 120 0.85 4.57 16.00
N THR A 121 2.01 4.03 16.35
CA THR A 121 3.22 4.82 16.66
C THR A 121 4.26 4.78 15.55
N THR A 122 4.62 3.57 15.12
CA THR A 122 5.78 3.33 14.26
C THR A 122 5.39 3.35 12.79
N GLN A 123 4.25 2.75 12.44
CA GLN A 123 3.79 2.69 11.05
C GLN A 123 3.45 4.07 10.46
N LYS A 124 2.99 5.03 11.27
CA LYS A 124 2.76 6.41 10.80
C LYS A 124 4.03 7.07 10.25
N ARG A 125 5.18 6.82 10.91
CA ARG A 125 6.47 7.31 10.42
C ARG A 125 6.88 6.58 9.15
N PHE A 126 6.67 5.26 9.09
CA PHE A 126 6.92 4.48 7.88
C PHE A 126 6.10 5.00 6.69
N ILE A 127 4.81 5.32 6.87
CA ILE A 127 3.94 5.85 5.80
C ILE A 127 4.52 7.15 5.20
N LEU A 128 5.10 8.01 6.02
CA LEU A 128 5.73 9.24 5.53
C LEU A 128 6.91 8.93 4.60
N PHE A 129 7.80 8.02 5.00
CA PHE A 129 8.96 7.63 4.20
C PHE A 129 8.57 6.85 2.96
N SER A 130 7.60 5.94 3.10
CA SER A 130 7.09 5.13 2.00
C SER A 130 6.32 5.96 0.97
N ALA A 131 5.66 7.05 1.38
CA ALA A 131 5.00 7.96 0.46
C ALA A 131 5.98 8.72 -0.45
N LEU A 132 7.26 8.86 -0.08
CA LEU A 132 8.29 9.48 -0.91
C LEU A 132 8.71 8.61 -2.11
N SER A 133 8.39 7.32 -2.10
CA SER A 133 8.69 6.42 -3.21
C SER A 133 7.99 6.82 -4.50
N SER A 134 6.73 7.28 -4.43
CA SER A 134 5.97 7.68 -5.61
C SER A 134 6.56 8.92 -6.30
N PRO A 135 6.86 10.03 -5.59
CA PRO A 135 7.61 11.15 -6.14
C PRO A 135 8.97 10.75 -6.71
N LEU A 136 9.74 9.87 -6.04
CA LEU A 136 11.04 9.43 -6.54
C LEU A 136 10.91 8.68 -7.87
N LEU A 137 9.90 7.82 -7.99
CA LEU A 137 9.62 7.10 -9.23
C LEU A 137 9.21 8.06 -10.35
N VAL A 138 8.34 9.03 -10.06
CA VAL A 138 7.92 10.05 -11.02
C VAL A 138 9.10 10.92 -11.46
N LEU A 139 9.95 11.35 -10.52
CA LEU A 139 11.14 12.16 -10.81
C LEU A 139 12.13 11.37 -11.68
N CYS A 140 12.40 10.12 -11.35
CA CYS A 140 13.25 9.23 -12.16
C CYS A 140 12.67 9.05 -13.57
N GLY A 141 11.36 8.86 -13.68
CA GLY A 141 10.65 8.80 -14.96
C GLY A 141 10.76 10.08 -15.78
N PHE A 142 10.61 11.26 -15.15
CA PHE A 142 10.82 12.54 -15.84
C PHE A 142 12.24 12.69 -16.34
N LEU A 143 13.24 12.39 -15.50
CA LEU A 143 14.66 12.45 -15.89
C LEU A 143 14.95 11.56 -17.09
N LEU A 144 14.46 10.31 -17.08
CA LEU A 144 14.59 9.38 -18.20
C LEU A 144 13.87 9.90 -19.45
N TYR A 145 12.66 10.43 -19.32
CA TYR A 145 11.89 10.99 -20.44
C TYR A 145 12.60 12.18 -21.09
N TYR A 146 13.04 13.15 -20.29
CA TYR A 146 13.74 14.32 -20.80
C TYR A 146 15.04 13.92 -21.50
N TYR A 147 15.79 13.00 -20.89
CA TYR A 147 16.98 12.46 -21.49
C TYR A 147 16.71 11.79 -22.85
N LEU A 148 15.76 10.85 -22.92
CA LEU A 148 15.51 10.10 -24.15
C LEU A 148 14.94 10.96 -25.28
N LYS A 149 14.08 11.92 -24.96
CA LYS A 149 13.38 12.73 -25.97
C LYS A 149 14.17 13.97 -26.41
N TYR A 150 14.83 14.65 -25.48
CA TYR A 150 15.46 15.95 -25.74
C TYR A 150 16.98 15.90 -25.63
N ASN A 151 17.56 14.73 -25.33
CA ASN A 151 18.99 14.52 -25.06
C ASN A 151 19.60 15.52 -24.05
N SER A 152 18.74 16.10 -23.23
CA SER A 152 19.04 17.17 -22.28
C SER A 152 18.05 17.07 -21.13
N ILE A 153 18.47 17.55 -19.96
CA ILE A 153 17.70 17.42 -18.74
C ILE A 153 17.34 18.82 -18.31
N LEU A 154 16.09 19.20 -18.59
CA LEU A 154 15.52 20.46 -18.12
C LEU A 154 14.77 20.21 -16.82
N LEU A 155 15.49 20.34 -15.69
CA LEU A 155 14.87 20.71 -14.43
C LEU A 155 15.15 22.19 -14.21
N GLU A 156 14.29 23.03 -14.77
CA GLU A 156 14.33 24.45 -14.45
C GLU A 156 13.89 24.69 -13.00
N SER A 157 14.23 25.88 -12.49
CA SER A 157 13.79 26.31 -11.16
C SER A 157 12.26 26.19 -11.03
N PRO A 158 11.73 25.82 -9.84
CA PRO A 158 10.28 25.73 -9.60
C PRO A 158 9.51 27.01 -9.95
N VAL A 159 10.19 28.16 -9.95
CA VAL A 159 9.60 29.46 -10.31
C VAL A 159 9.38 29.58 -11.82
N LYS A 160 10.24 28.96 -12.63
CA LYS A 160 10.18 29.04 -14.10
C LYS A 160 9.33 27.92 -14.70
N ASP A 161 9.44 26.71 -14.16
CA ASP A 161 8.63 25.57 -14.56
C ASP A 161 8.06 24.86 -13.32
N PRO A 162 6.88 25.29 -12.83
CA PRO A 162 6.27 24.70 -11.62
C PRO A 162 5.62 23.34 -11.88
N VAL A 163 5.36 22.98 -13.14
CA VAL A 163 4.58 21.78 -13.52
C VAL A 163 5.16 20.48 -12.96
N PRO A 164 6.46 20.14 -13.16
CA PRO A 164 7.03 18.90 -12.63
C PRO A 164 6.94 18.84 -11.10
N TYR A 165 7.14 19.96 -10.41
CA TYR A 165 7.08 20.02 -8.94
C TYR A 165 5.67 19.83 -8.39
N ILE A 166 4.65 20.37 -9.07
CA ILE A 166 3.24 20.13 -8.73
C ILE A 166 2.90 18.64 -8.89
N ILE A 167 3.37 18.01 -9.97
CA ILE A 167 3.15 16.58 -10.19
C ILE A 167 3.81 15.74 -9.10
N LEU A 168 5.04 16.09 -8.66
CA LEU A 168 5.69 15.43 -7.53
C LEU A 168 4.91 15.59 -6.21
N ALA A 169 4.41 16.79 -5.94
CA ALA A 169 3.59 17.06 -4.76
C ALA A 169 2.28 16.27 -4.78
N ILE A 170 1.62 16.17 -5.94
CA ILE A 170 0.41 15.35 -6.11
C ILE A 170 0.72 13.87 -5.93
N ALA A 171 1.81 13.37 -6.52
CA ALA A 171 2.23 11.98 -6.39
C ALA A 171 2.49 11.62 -4.92
N PHE A 172 3.14 12.52 -4.17
CA PHE A 172 3.33 12.37 -2.72
C PHE A 172 1.99 12.33 -1.98
N ALA A 173 1.13 13.32 -2.21
CA ALA A 173 -0.15 13.46 -1.50
C ALA A 173 -1.04 12.24 -1.71
N ILE A 174 -1.19 11.77 -2.96
CA ILE A 174 -1.97 10.57 -3.29
C ILE A 174 -1.40 9.36 -2.57
N SER A 175 -0.08 9.15 -2.63
CA SER A 175 0.57 8.00 -1.97
C SER A 175 0.38 8.04 -0.45
N TYR A 176 0.63 9.20 0.17
CA TYR A 176 0.48 9.39 1.61
C TYR A 176 -0.96 9.16 2.08
N VAL A 177 -1.96 9.72 1.37
CA VAL A 177 -3.37 9.56 1.71
C VAL A 177 -3.79 8.09 1.55
N ALA A 178 -3.43 7.44 0.46
CA ALA A 178 -3.77 6.04 0.22
C ALA A 178 -3.22 5.13 1.32
N GLN A 179 -1.94 5.27 1.66
CA GLN A 179 -1.29 4.50 2.72
C GLN A 179 -1.85 4.82 4.11
N SER A 180 -2.18 6.09 4.38
CA SER A 180 -2.80 6.50 5.65
C SER A 180 -4.19 5.89 5.84
N ILE A 181 -5.02 5.89 4.79
CA ILE A 181 -6.34 5.24 4.82
C ILE A 181 -6.19 3.73 5.05
N GLN A 182 -5.26 3.08 4.36
CA GLN A 182 -4.99 1.65 4.52
C GLN A 182 -4.54 1.32 5.95
N ASN A 183 -3.64 2.12 6.54
CA ASN A 183 -3.19 1.93 7.91
C ASN A 183 -4.33 2.14 8.93
N ASN A 184 -5.16 3.16 8.74
CA ASN A 184 -6.31 3.40 9.61
C ASN A 184 -7.29 2.22 9.55
N GLN A 185 -7.51 1.64 8.37
CA GLN A 185 -8.34 0.43 8.24
C GLN A 185 -7.73 -0.76 8.97
N GLN A 186 -6.40 -0.98 8.89
CA GLN A 186 -5.74 -2.04 9.64
C GLN A 186 -5.84 -1.84 11.17
N ILE A 187 -5.76 -0.59 11.64
CA ILE A 187 -5.96 -0.24 13.05
C ILE A 187 -7.40 -0.53 13.47
N THR A 188 -8.40 -0.11 12.69
CA THR A 188 -9.82 -0.38 12.96
C THR A 188 -10.09 -1.88 12.99
N ASP A 189 -9.62 -2.63 11.99
CA ASP A 189 -9.74 -4.09 11.94
C ASP A 189 -9.16 -4.74 13.21
N LEU A 190 -7.98 -4.31 13.67
CA LEU A 190 -7.35 -4.85 14.89
C LEU A 190 -8.09 -4.46 16.17
N LYS A 191 -8.66 -3.24 16.25
CA LYS A 191 -9.49 -2.82 17.39
C LYS A 191 -10.76 -3.65 17.47
N GLU A 192 -11.46 -3.81 16.35
CA GLU A 192 -12.67 -4.62 16.27
C GLU A 192 -12.39 -6.08 16.64
N MET A 193 -11.25 -6.65 16.23
CA MET A 193 -10.86 -8.00 16.65
C MET A 193 -10.55 -8.11 18.14
N LEU A 194 -10.03 -7.05 18.76
CA LEU A 194 -9.73 -7.03 20.20
C LEU A 194 -11.03 -6.92 21.01
N GLU A 195 -12.01 -6.17 20.52
CA GLU A 195 -13.38 -6.11 21.07
C GLU A 195 -14.15 -7.42 20.86
N ASP A 196 -14.06 -8.04 19.68
CA ASP A 196 -14.78 -9.29 19.36
C ASP A 196 -14.24 -10.48 20.18
N VAL A 197 -12.99 -10.44 20.68
CA VAL A 197 -12.46 -11.41 21.66
C VAL A 197 -13.07 -11.21 23.06
N HIS A 198 -13.63 -10.04 23.35
CA HIS A 198 -14.31 -9.74 24.62
C HIS A 198 -15.84 -9.92 24.57
N ASP A 199 -16.47 -10.03 23.38
CA ASP A 199 -17.94 -10.06 23.21
C ASP A 199 -18.39 -11.08 22.12
N GLU A 200 -18.63 -12.33 22.54
CA GLU A 200 -18.80 -13.53 21.68
C GLU A 200 -19.98 -13.47 20.70
N THR A 201 -21.07 -12.81 21.06
CA THR A 201 -22.34 -12.79 20.29
C THR A 201 -22.29 -11.86 19.07
N LYS A 202 -21.38 -10.87 19.03
CA LYS A 202 -21.23 -9.93 17.90
C LYS A 202 -20.26 -10.41 16.82
N ALA A 203 -19.37 -11.34 17.15
CA ALA A 203 -18.27 -11.77 16.28
C ALA A 203 -18.75 -12.52 15.02
N SER A 204 -19.76 -13.38 15.13
CA SER A 204 -20.16 -14.26 14.02
C SER A 204 -20.78 -13.51 12.82
N GLY A 205 -21.70 -12.56 13.08
CA GLY A 205 -22.35 -11.77 12.03
C GLY A 205 -21.34 -10.94 11.22
N LYS A 206 -20.35 -10.35 11.92
CA LYS A 206 -19.28 -9.54 11.32
C LYS A 206 -18.35 -10.33 10.41
N ILE A 207 -17.99 -11.57 10.74
CA ILE A 207 -17.06 -12.39 9.93
C ILE A 207 -17.58 -12.60 8.50
N SER A 208 -18.89 -12.81 8.33
CA SER A 208 -19.50 -12.98 7.00
C SER A 208 -19.51 -11.68 6.19
N ALA A 209 -19.85 -10.55 6.83
CA ALA A 209 -19.85 -9.23 6.21
C ALA A 209 -18.43 -8.76 5.80
N MET A 210 -17.42 -9.04 6.65
CA MET A 210 -16.02 -8.72 6.38
C MET A 210 -15.46 -9.51 5.18
N LYS A 211 -15.83 -10.79 5.01
CA LYS A 211 -15.40 -11.59 3.84
C LYS A 211 -16.01 -11.04 2.53
N ALA A 212 -17.26 -10.59 2.57
CA ALA A 212 -17.92 -10.02 1.40
C ALA A 212 -17.32 -8.66 0.99
N SER A 213 -16.99 -7.80 1.96
CA SER A 213 -16.37 -6.49 1.68
C SER A 213 -14.95 -6.63 1.12
N GLN A 214 -14.18 -7.62 1.60
CA GLN A 214 -12.84 -7.92 1.06
C GLN A 214 -12.87 -8.31 -0.42
N LYS A 215 -13.79 -9.19 -0.82
CA LYS A 215 -13.94 -9.58 -2.23
C LYS A 215 -14.22 -8.37 -3.13
N LYS A 216 -15.12 -7.49 -2.70
CA LYS A 216 -15.44 -6.26 -3.44
C LYS A 216 -14.21 -5.36 -3.61
N ARG A 217 -13.43 -5.14 -2.56
CA ARG A 217 -12.21 -4.32 -2.62
C ARG A 217 -11.16 -4.90 -3.56
N ILE A 218 -10.95 -6.21 -3.52
CA ILE A 218 -10.01 -6.88 -4.43
C ILE A 218 -10.42 -6.64 -5.88
N ILE A 219 -11.70 -6.82 -6.21
CA ILE A 219 -12.20 -6.58 -7.58
C ILE A 219 -11.96 -5.13 -8.02
N VAL A 220 -12.27 -4.16 -7.15
CA VAL A 220 -12.06 -2.73 -7.45
C VAL A 220 -10.58 -2.44 -7.70
N PHE A 221 -9.67 -2.95 -6.84
CA PHE A 221 -8.24 -2.75 -7.02
C PHE A 221 -7.70 -3.43 -8.28
N THR A 222 -8.20 -4.61 -8.64
CA THR A 222 -7.83 -5.29 -9.89
C THR A 222 -8.23 -4.47 -11.11
N ILE A 223 -9.45 -3.89 -11.11
CA ILE A 223 -9.93 -3.03 -12.22
C ILE A 223 -9.07 -1.77 -12.32
N LEU A 224 -8.78 -1.12 -11.18
CA LEU A 224 -7.90 0.05 -11.13
C LEU A 224 -6.49 -0.25 -11.65
N ALA A 225 -5.92 -1.40 -11.29
CA ALA A 225 -4.62 -1.83 -11.78
C ALA A 225 -4.62 -2.06 -13.30
N LEU A 226 -5.67 -2.69 -13.85
CA LEU A 226 -5.84 -2.87 -15.29
C LEU A 226 -5.95 -1.54 -16.03
N LEU A 227 -6.73 -0.58 -15.49
CA LEU A 227 -6.84 0.77 -16.06
C LEU A 227 -5.49 1.50 -16.05
N GLY A 228 -4.75 1.44 -14.94
CA GLY A 228 -3.41 2.02 -14.85
C GLY A 228 -2.44 1.40 -15.87
N LEU A 229 -2.50 0.07 -16.06
CA LEU A 229 -1.71 -0.64 -17.06
C LEU A 229 -2.08 -0.20 -18.50
N LEU A 230 -3.37 -0.06 -18.81
CA LEU A 230 -3.83 0.39 -20.12
C LEU A 230 -3.36 1.82 -20.45
N VAL A 231 -3.41 2.72 -19.48
CA VAL A 231 -2.87 4.09 -19.64
C VAL A 231 -1.37 4.05 -19.89
N LEU A 232 -0.63 3.22 -19.15
CA LEU A 232 0.81 3.06 -19.34
C LEU A 232 1.13 2.51 -20.74
N LEU A 233 0.41 1.49 -21.20
CA LEU A 233 0.55 0.94 -22.55
C LEU A 233 0.19 1.96 -23.63
N PHE A 234 -0.84 2.79 -23.41
CA PHE A 234 -1.20 3.86 -24.34
C PHE A 234 -0.06 4.88 -24.50
N PHE A 235 0.56 5.31 -23.40
CA PHE A 235 1.73 6.19 -23.45
C PHE A 235 2.92 5.52 -24.15
N LEU A 236 3.20 4.23 -23.87
CA LEU A 236 4.26 3.49 -24.57
C LEU A 236 3.98 3.32 -26.06
N SER A 237 2.72 3.08 -26.46
CA SER A 237 2.36 2.90 -27.87
C SER A 237 2.53 4.19 -28.67
N ASN A 238 2.11 5.33 -28.12
CA ASN A 238 2.34 6.63 -28.74
C ASN A 238 3.83 7.04 -28.74
N TRP A 239 4.63 6.48 -27.82
CA TRP A 239 6.08 6.68 -27.77
C TRP A 239 6.84 5.97 -28.90
N PHE A 240 6.34 4.84 -29.42
CA PHE A 240 6.95 4.16 -30.58
C PHE A 240 6.57 4.74 -31.94
N ILE A 241 5.55 5.60 -31.99
CA ILE A 241 4.96 6.12 -33.25
C ILE A 241 5.45 7.56 -33.55
N ALA A 242 6.07 8.25 -32.58
CA ALA A 242 6.61 9.60 -32.72
C ALA A 242 8.14 9.61 -32.75
#